data_AF-A0A645I337-F1
#
_entry.id   AF-A0A645I337-F1
#
_cell.length_a   1.000
_cell.length_b   1.000
_cell.length_c   1.000
_cell.angle_alpha   90.00
_cell.angle_beta   90.00
_cell.angle_gamma   90.00
#
_symmetry.space_group_name_H-M   'P 1'
#
loop_
_entity.id
_entity.type
_entity.pdbx_description
1 polymer ?
#
loop_
_entity_poly.entity_id
_entity_poly.type
_entity_poly.pdbx_seq_one_letter_code
_entity_poly.pdbx_strand_id
1 'polypeptide(L)'
;MQGVGHNALDFHIAYYLGRLSIQHPAARFVIVSKDTGFDPLVAHLRAQKVECERVTSLAVFQKPRPKSGADKVAVVIEDLTKRGAARPRTLKTLRSTVQALFRKELTDEDLTCLLNQLSERGVYTVTGGKLAYGLPLQAQEGR
;
A
#
# COMPACT_ATOMS: atom_id res chain seq x y z
N MET A 1 21.57 30.67 15.95
CA MET A 1 20.54 31.69 16.21
C MET A 1 19.18 31.02 16.16
N GLN A 2 18.57 30.77 17.32
CA GLN A 2 17.20 30.25 17.42
C GLN A 2 16.27 31.47 17.46
N GLY A 3 15.69 31.82 16.31
CA GLY A 3 14.64 32.82 16.23
C GLY A 3 13.30 32.14 16.47
N VAL A 4 12.57 32.58 17.49
CA VAL A 4 11.18 32.13 17.77
C VAL A 4 10.26 32.87 16.80
N GLY A 5 10.22 32.41 15.55
CA GLY A 5 9.23 32.79 14.56
C GLY A 5 8.39 31.57 14.21
N HIS A 6 7.10 31.79 13.94
CA HIS A 6 6.15 30.74 13.51
C HIS A 6 6.69 29.91 12.32
N ASN A 7 7.59 30.50 11.54
CA ASN A 7 8.25 29.96 10.35
C ASN A 7 9.78 29.95 10.53
N ALA A 8 10.32 29.36 11.60
CA ALA A 8 11.76 29.14 11.71
C ALA A 8 12.16 27.73 11.24
N LEU A 9 11.24 26.78 11.36
CA LEU A 9 11.46 25.37 11.03
C LEU A 9 11.55 25.13 9.51
N ASP A 10 10.75 25.85 8.73
CA ASP A 10 10.77 25.81 7.26
C ASP A 10 12.12 26.29 6.69
N PHE A 11 12.77 27.30 7.29
CA PHE A 11 14.14 27.69 6.92
C PHE A 11 15.16 26.59 7.21
N HIS A 12 15.03 25.88 8.34
CA HIS A 12 15.88 24.72 8.60
C HIS A 12 15.66 23.62 7.56
N ILE A 13 14.40 23.34 7.18
CA ILE A 13 14.07 22.37 6.14
C ILE A 13 14.68 22.79 4.80
N ALA A 14 14.53 24.06 4.40
CA ALA A 14 15.11 24.60 3.16
C ALA A 14 16.63 24.47 3.13
N TYR A 15 17.31 24.81 4.24
CA TYR A 15 18.76 24.66 4.37
C TYR A 15 19.22 23.22 4.18
N TYR A 16 18.56 22.26 4.85
CA TYR A 16 18.93 20.85 4.74
C TYR A 16 18.63 20.28 3.34
N LEU A 17 17.50 20.65 2.74
CA LEU A 17 17.18 20.24 1.36
C LEU A 17 18.22 20.73 0.36
N GLY A 18 18.63 22.02 0.44
CA GLY A 18 19.67 22.55 -0.43
C GLY A 18 21.03 21.89 -0.23
N ARG A 19 21.40 21.59 1.03
CA ARG A 19 22.66 20.88 1.31
C ARG A 19 22.63 19.44 0.79
N LEU A 20 21.53 18.73 1.00
CA LEU A 20 21.37 17.34 0.58
C LEU A 20 21.23 17.20 -0.93
N SER A 21 20.63 18.17 -1.64
CA SER A 21 20.51 18.13 -3.09
C SER A 21 21.87 18.19 -3.79
N ILE A 22 22.84 18.91 -3.21
CA ILE A 22 24.22 18.95 -3.69
C ILE A 22 24.94 17.62 -3.38
N GLN A 23 24.78 17.10 -2.16
CA GLN A 23 25.44 15.85 -1.74
C GLN A 23 24.87 14.62 -2.48
N HIS A 24 23.59 14.66 -2.84
CA HIS A 24 22.88 13.57 -3.49
C HIS A 24 22.07 14.09 -4.69
N PRO A 25 22.71 14.37 -5.84
CA PRO A 25 22.04 14.96 -7.01
C PRO A 25 20.93 14.08 -7.62
N ALA A 26 20.98 12.78 -7.39
CA ALA A 26 19.97 11.82 -7.86
C ALA A 26 18.85 11.55 -6.84
N ALA A 27 18.88 12.21 -5.68
CA ALA A 27 17.87 12.00 -4.64
C ALA A 27 16.56 12.69 -4.97
N ARG A 28 15.46 12.03 -4.62
CA ARG A 28 14.11 12.58 -4.63
C ARG A 28 13.70 12.98 -3.22
N PHE A 29 13.26 14.22 -3.07
CA PHE A 29 12.85 14.79 -1.80
C PHE A 29 11.33 14.93 -1.73
N VAL A 30 10.76 14.64 -0.56
CA VAL A 30 9.33 14.84 -0.33
C VAL A 30 9.10 15.55 1.00
N ILE A 31 8.47 16.70 0.93
CA ILE A 31 8.03 17.45 2.11
C ILE A 31 6.63 16.97 2.47
N VAL A 32 6.45 16.45 3.67
CA VAL A 32 5.15 16.04 4.19
C VAL A 32 4.59 17.17 5.03
N SER A 33 3.72 18.00 4.45
CA SER A 33 3.10 19.13 5.15
C SER A 33 1.76 19.52 4.53
N LYS A 34 0.81 19.89 5.39
CA LYS A 34 -0.46 20.52 4.98
C LYS A 34 -0.29 22.01 4.65
N ASP A 35 0.83 22.61 5.03
CA ASP A 35 1.14 24.01 4.79
C ASP A 35 1.56 24.22 3.32
N THR A 36 0.85 25.11 2.64
CA THR A 36 1.15 25.53 1.26
C THR A 36 2.32 26.51 1.19
N GLY A 37 2.79 27.05 2.32
CA GLY A 37 3.96 27.93 2.41
C GLY A 37 5.26 27.30 1.88
N PHE A 38 5.32 25.97 1.75
CA PHE A 38 6.43 25.26 1.14
C PHE A 38 6.39 25.20 -0.40
N ASP A 39 5.27 25.57 -1.03
CA ASP A 39 5.11 25.49 -2.49
C ASP A 39 6.15 26.34 -3.26
N PRO A 40 6.48 27.57 -2.82
CA PRO A 40 7.57 28.35 -3.42
C PRO A 40 8.94 27.66 -3.33
N LEU A 41 9.25 27.00 -2.21
CA LEU A 41 10.51 26.25 -2.04
C LEU A 41 10.58 25.06 -3.01
N VAL A 42 9.50 24.29 -3.10
CA VAL A 42 9.40 23.15 -4.02
C VAL A 42 9.56 23.60 -5.48
N ALA A 43 8.89 24.70 -5.87
CA ALA A 43 9.01 25.26 -7.20
C ALA A 43 10.45 25.71 -7.52
N HIS A 44 11.11 26.37 -6.57
CA HIS A 44 12.50 26.80 -6.73
C HIS A 44 13.46 25.62 -6.91
N LEU A 45 13.32 24.56 -6.10
CA LEU A 45 14.14 23.34 -6.22
C LEU A 45 13.93 22.64 -7.57
N ARG A 46 12.68 22.53 -8.03
CA ARG A 46 12.37 21.94 -9.34
C ARG A 46 12.97 22.73 -10.51
N ALA A 47 12.95 24.06 -10.43
CA ALA A 47 13.58 24.92 -11.45
C ALA A 47 15.09 24.67 -11.55
N GLN A 48 15.72 24.24 -10.46
CA GLN A 48 17.12 23.81 -10.40
C GLN A 48 17.32 22.32 -10.72
N LYS A 49 16.31 21.65 -11.29
CA LYS A 49 16.32 20.22 -11.63
C LYS A 49 16.46 19.28 -10.42
N VAL A 50 16.16 19.75 -9.20
CA VAL A 50 16.07 18.90 -8.02
C VAL A 50 14.68 18.27 -7.96
N GLU A 51 14.61 16.95 -7.89
CA GLU A 51 13.34 16.24 -7.71
C GLU A 51 12.80 16.47 -6.30
N CYS A 52 11.80 17.35 -6.19
CA CYS A 52 11.14 17.65 -4.91
C CYS A 52 9.62 17.71 -5.10
N GLU A 53 8.85 17.26 -4.12
CA GLU A 53 7.39 17.46 -4.07
C GLU A 53 6.89 17.71 -2.65
N ARG A 54 5.68 18.27 -2.53
CA ARG A 54 4.97 18.36 -1.26
C ARG A 54 3.75 17.46 -1.29
N VAL A 55 3.55 16.72 -0.21
CA VAL A 55 2.38 15.88 0.00
C VAL A 55 1.75 16.22 1.35
N THR A 56 0.44 16.08 1.47
CA THR A 56 -0.29 16.42 2.71
C THR A 56 -0.26 15.29 3.74
N SER A 57 0.15 14.08 3.34
CA SER A 57 0.15 12.88 4.16
C SER A 57 1.10 11.82 3.61
N LEU A 58 1.60 10.96 4.50
CA LEU A 58 2.38 9.77 4.16
C LEU A 58 1.57 8.68 3.42
N ALA A 59 0.25 8.82 3.34
CA ALA A 59 -0.62 7.86 2.65
C ALA A 59 -0.25 7.66 1.17
N VAL A 60 0.35 8.66 0.53
CA VAL A 60 0.85 8.57 -0.85
C VAL A 60 1.94 7.51 -1.04
N PHE A 61 2.66 7.15 0.03
CA PHE A 61 3.68 6.10 0.01
C PHE A 61 3.14 4.73 0.43
N GLN A 62 1.87 4.66 0.82
CA GLN A 62 1.24 3.39 1.16
C GLN A 62 0.81 2.69 -0.12
N LYS A 63 0.99 1.36 -0.18
CA LYS A 63 0.48 0.56 -1.30
C LYS A 63 -1.02 0.85 -1.49
N PRO A 64 -1.47 1.04 -2.75
CA PRO A 64 -2.86 1.38 -3.04
C PRO A 64 -3.77 0.32 -2.43
N ARG A 65 -4.75 0.79 -1.64
CA ARG A 65 -5.78 -0.05 -1.06
C ARG A 65 -6.69 -0.52 -2.19
N PRO A 66 -7.04 -1.82 -2.28
CA PRO A 66 -8.04 -2.28 -3.25
C PRO A 66 -9.39 -1.62 -2.91
N LYS A 67 -9.89 -0.78 -3.82
CA LYS A 67 -11.14 -0.01 -3.63
C LYS A 67 -12.37 -0.82 -4.06
N SER A 68 -12.21 -1.72 -5.03
CA SER A 68 -13.28 -2.60 -5.51
C SER A 68 -13.21 -4.00 -4.89
N GLY A 69 -14.35 -4.68 -4.77
CA GLY A 69 -14.42 -6.09 -4.34
C GLY A 69 -13.56 -7.01 -5.22
N ALA A 70 -13.50 -6.73 -6.52
CA ALA A 70 -12.64 -7.46 -7.46
C ALA A 70 -11.13 -7.28 -7.15
N ASP A 71 -10.72 -6.08 -6.76
CA ASP A 71 -9.33 -5.81 -6.35
C ASP A 71 -8.99 -6.52 -5.04
N LYS A 72 -9.95 -6.58 -4.10
CA LYS A 72 -9.76 -7.28 -2.82
C LYS A 72 -9.54 -8.78 -3.02
N VAL A 73 -10.28 -9.40 -3.96
CA VAL A 73 -10.11 -10.80 -4.35
C VAL A 73 -8.71 -11.05 -4.92
N ALA A 74 -8.23 -10.17 -5.82
CA ALA A 74 -6.89 -10.29 -6.40
C ALA A 74 -5.78 -10.21 -5.33
N VAL A 75 -5.91 -9.28 -4.37
CA VAL A 75 -4.96 -9.14 -3.25
C VAL A 75 -4.94 -10.38 -2.36
N VAL A 76 -6.09 -11.00 -2.11
CA VAL A 76 -6.16 -12.26 -1.33
C VAL A 76 -5.53 -13.41 -2.10
N ILE A 77 -5.76 -13.53 -3.40
CA ILE A 77 -5.13 -14.55 -4.24
C ILE A 77 -3.60 -14.38 -4.25
N GLU A 78 -3.10 -13.15 -4.37
CA GLU A 78 -1.65 -12.86 -4.32
C GLU A 78 -1.05 -13.25 -2.96
N ASP A 79 -1.70 -12.90 -1.85
CA ASP A 79 -1.27 -13.26 -0.49
C ASP A 79 -1.28 -14.79 -0.27
N LEU A 80 -2.32 -15.48 -0.70
CA LEU A 80 -2.39 -16.95 -0.63
C LEU A 80 -1.33 -17.62 -1.50
N THR A 81 -1.02 -17.05 -2.66
CA THR A 81 0.04 -17.54 -3.55
C THR A 81 1.40 -17.42 -2.87
N LYS A 82 1.71 -16.25 -2.29
CA LYS A 82 2.96 -15.99 -1.55
C LYS A 82 3.15 -16.90 -0.34
N ARG A 83 2.07 -17.31 0.34
CA ARG A 83 2.14 -18.18 1.51
C ARG A 83 2.48 -19.65 1.19
N GLY A 84 2.28 -20.11 -0.04
CA GLY A 84 2.66 -21.48 -0.47
C GLY A 84 2.13 -22.59 0.45
N ALA A 85 3.02 -23.29 1.15
CA ALA A 85 2.66 -24.38 2.08
C ALA A 85 1.99 -23.91 3.39
N ALA A 86 2.12 -22.63 3.74
CA ALA A 86 1.51 -22.01 4.92
C ALA A 86 0.08 -21.49 4.66
N ARG A 87 -0.56 -21.95 3.57
CA ARG A 87 -1.94 -21.58 3.25
C ARG A 87 -2.92 -22.10 4.33
N PRO A 88 -3.92 -21.29 4.72
CA PRO A 88 -4.95 -21.68 5.68
C PRO A 88 -5.69 -22.98 5.29
N ARG A 89 -5.69 -24.00 6.15
CA ARG A 89 -6.33 -25.29 5.83
C ARG A 89 -7.80 -25.37 6.25
N THR A 90 -8.32 -24.34 6.93
CA THR A 90 -9.68 -24.30 7.48
C THR A 90 -10.33 -22.94 7.21
N LEU A 91 -11.67 -22.90 7.10
CA LEU A 91 -12.41 -21.66 6.92
C LEU A 91 -12.12 -20.63 8.03
N LYS A 92 -12.00 -21.09 9.27
CA LYS A 92 -11.69 -20.22 10.42
C LYS A 92 -10.33 -19.53 10.28
N THR A 93 -9.32 -20.27 9.80
CA THR A 93 -7.97 -19.71 9.60
C THR A 93 -7.93 -18.80 8.37
N LEU A 94 -8.66 -19.13 7.31
CA LEU A 94 -8.79 -18.28 6.14
C LEU A 94 -9.45 -16.94 6.51
N ARG A 95 -10.56 -16.98 7.26
CA ARG A 95 -11.27 -15.80 7.76
C ARG A 95 -10.33 -14.88 8.55
N SER A 96 -9.60 -15.45 9.51
CA SER A 96 -8.63 -14.69 10.31
C SER A 96 -7.48 -14.12 9.47
N THR A 97 -7.00 -14.87 8.47
CA THR A 97 -5.92 -14.44 7.59
C THR A 97 -6.33 -13.27 6.71
N VAL A 98 -7.50 -13.35 6.08
CA VAL A 98 -8.06 -12.27 5.25
C VAL A 98 -8.33 -11.04 6.13
N GLN A 99 -8.91 -11.23 7.32
CA GLN A 99 -9.16 -10.10 8.22
C GLN A 99 -7.85 -9.44 8.70
N ALA A 100 -6.79 -10.21 8.93
CA ALA A 100 -5.46 -9.66 9.24
C ALA A 100 -4.82 -8.93 8.03
N LEU A 101 -4.99 -9.46 6.81
CA LEU A 101 -4.51 -8.84 5.57
C LEU A 101 -5.13 -7.44 5.37
N PHE A 102 -6.40 -7.28 5.74
CA PHE A 102 -7.13 -6.01 5.70
C PHE A 102 -7.17 -5.28 7.05
N ARG A 103 -6.23 -5.57 7.98
CA ARG A 103 -6.07 -4.86 9.26
C ARG A 103 -7.37 -4.76 10.10
N LYS A 104 -8.23 -5.76 10.02
CA LYS A 104 -9.55 -5.85 10.68
C LYS A 104 -10.57 -4.79 10.27
N GLU A 105 -10.40 -4.18 9.10
CA GLU A 105 -11.32 -3.16 8.59
C GLU A 105 -12.48 -3.73 7.76
N LEU A 106 -12.54 -5.06 7.56
CA LEU A 106 -13.68 -5.72 6.91
C LEU A 106 -14.76 -6.09 7.92
N THR A 107 -16.01 -5.79 7.58
CA THR A 107 -17.18 -6.28 8.32
C THR A 107 -17.37 -7.78 8.12
N ASP A 108 -18.20 -8.38 8.96
CA ASP A 108 -18.47 -9.82 8.90
C ASP A 108 -19.18 -10.22 7.59
N GLU A 109 -20.05 -9.33 7.11
CA GLU A 109 -20.79 -9.45 5.85
C GLU A 109 -19.87 -9.33 4.64
N ASP A 110 -19.00 -8.31 4.61
CA ASP A 110 -18.03 -8.10 3.53
C ASP A 110 -17.05 -9.28 3.42
N LEU A 111 -16.62 -9.80 4.57
CA LEU A 111 -15.71 -10.93 4.63
C LEU A 111 -16.38 -12.20 4.10
N THR A 112 -17.64 -12.43 4.46
CA THR A 112 -18.41 -13.58 3.98
C THR A 112 -18.67 -13.48 2.46
N CYS A 113 -19.03 -12.30 1.98
CA CYS A 113 -19.21 -12.02 0.55
C CYS A 113 -17.92 -12.28 -0.25
N LEU A 114 -16.78 -11.83 0.26
CA LEU A 114 -15.48 -12.02 -0.39
C LEU A 114 -15.04 -13.49 -0.41
N LEU A 115 -15.32 -14.25 0.66
CA LEU A 115 -15.06 -15.69 0.68
C LEU A 115 -15.94 -16.44 -0.33
N ASN A 116 -17.22 -16.08 -0.45
CA ASN A 116 -18.11 -16.65 -1.45
C ASN A 116 -17.60 -16.38 -2.87
N GLN A 117 -17.17 -15.14 -3.17
CA GLN A 117 -16.57 -14.80 -4.46
C GLN A 117 -15.30 -15.60 -4.78
N LEU A 118 -14.47 -15.89 -3.77
CA LEU A 118 -13.28 -16.72 -3.93
C LEU A 118 -13.65 -18.19 -4.24
N SER A 119 -14.72 -18.69 -3.64
CA SER A 119 -15.22 -20.05 -3.91
C SER A 119 -15.87 -20.16 -5.29
N GLU A 120 -16.66 -19.17 -5.71
CA GLU A 120 -17.29 -19.10 -7.05
C GLU A 120 -16.24 -19.04 -8.17
N ARG A 121 -15.11 -18.37 -7.91
CA ARG A 121 -13.96 -18.32 -8.82
C ARG A 121 -13.09 -19.58 -8.81
N GLY A 122 -13.43 -20.59 -8.00
CA GLY A 122 -12.71 -21.87 -7.93
C GLY A 122 -11.35 -21.81 -7.22
N VAL A 123 -11.05 -20.74 -6.48
CA VAL A 123 -9.75 -20.58 -5.77
C VAL A 123 -9.59 -21.62 -4.66
N TYR A 124 -10.70 -22.03 -4.05
CA TYR A 124 -10.71 -23.12 -3.09
C TYR A 124 -12.02 -23.91 -3.17
N THR A 125 -11.94 -25.19 -2.79
CA THR A 125 -13.07 -26.11 -2.59
C THR A 125 -13.06 -26.59 -1.15
N VAL A 126 -14.25 -26.83 -0.58
CA VAL A 126 -14.39 -27.37 0.77
C VAL A 126 -14.57 -28.88 0.66
N THR A 127 -13.57 -29.66 1.06
CA THR A 127 -13.65 -31.13 1.08
C THR A 127 -13.51 -31.63 2.52
N GLY A 128 -14.57 -32.24 3.06
CA GLY A 128 -14.55 -32.84 4.42
C GLY A 128 -14.24 -31.85 5.55
N GLY A 129 -14.67 -30.58 5.42
CA GLY A 129 -14.41 -29.53 6.41
C GLY A 129 -13.02 -28.87 6.33
N LYS A 130 -12.18 -29.29 5.36
CA LYS A 130 -10.88 -28.68 5.07
C LYS A 130 -10.93 -27.92 3.74
N LEU A 131 -10.16 -26.84 3.67
CA LEU A 131 -9.96 -26.08 2.44
C LEU A 131 -8.94 -26.81 1.56
N ALA A 132 -9.36 -27.20 0.37
CA ALA A 132 -8.50 -27.63 -0.71
C ALA A 132 -8.37 -26.45 -1.70
N TYR A 133 -7.16 -26.07 -2.06
CA TYR A 133 -6.96 -24.94 -2.98
C TYR A 133 -6.94 -25.45 -4.42
N GLY A 134 -7.89 -24.98 -5.21
CA GLY A 134 -7.96 -25.21 -6.65
C GLY A 134 -7.05 -24.21 -7.35
N LEU A 135 -6.05 -24.71 -8.06
CA LEU A 135 -5.32 -23.96 -9.07
C LEU A 135 -6.28 -23.61 -10.23
N PRO A 136 -6.08 -22.48 -10.94
CA PRO A 136 -4.77 -22.15 -11.48
C PRO A 136 -4.32 -20.71 -11.21
N LEU A 137 -2.99 -20.54 -11.17
CA LEU A 137 -2.38 -19.30 -11.61
C LEU A 137 -1.10 -19.60 -12.41
N GLN A 138 -1.17 -20.55 -13.35
CA GLN A 138 -0.52 -20.49 -14.67
C GLN A 138 -1.31 -21.33 -15.69
N ALA A 139 -1.54 -20.71 -16.85
CA ALA A 139 -1.95 -21.22 -18.16
C ALA A 139 -2.49 -22.66 -18.28
N GLN A 140 -3.78 -22.76 -18.62
CA GLN A 140 -4.26 -23.77 -19.56
C GLN A 140 -4.69 -23.06 -20.85
N GLU A 141 -3.72 -22.72 -21.68
CA GLU A 141 -3.82 -22.88 -23.14
C GLU A 141 -2.66 -23.84 -23.46
N GLY A 142 -2.83 -25.00 -24.07
CA GLY A 142 -3.84 -25.39 -25.02
C GLY A 142 -3.13 -25.80 -26.31
N ARG A 143 -2.44 -26.95 -26.27
CA ARG A 143 -1.94 -27.75 -27.40
C ARG A 143 -0.79 -27.21 -28.26
#